data_AF-A0A7K1AFR8-F1
#
_entry.id   AF-A0A7K1AFR8-F1
#
_cell.length_a   1.000
_cell.length_b   1.000
_cell.length_c   1.000
_cell.angle_alpha   90.00
_cell.angle_beta   90.00
_cell.angle_gamma   90.00
#
_symmetry.space_group_name_H-M   'P 1'
#
loop_
_entity.id
_entity.type
_entity.pdbx_description
1 polymer ?
#
loop_
_entity_poly.entity_id
_entity_poly.type
_entity_poly.pdbx_seq_one_letter_code
_entity_poly.pdbx_strand_id
1 'polypeptide(L)'
;MTPVLSNEVAEALAQRRPVVALESTIFSHLGLPSPANAQALQQCLAAIRHAGCVPAVTAVIDGVVRLGIDESEHQRILGAARKVAERDIAVAVAQRWDFGATTVSAAVAIAASGGVSVFATGGIGGVHRGSEITGDISADLDAIAHYPVVTVSAGAKAFLDLPRTLEYFETIGVPVLGWQHDWFPAFYTRSSGIKIPHRVEGADEVAKILANRSRPNTGVLLTVPIPIEAELDATNLDHVLAQALSDCDAAGIRGAGVTPFVLGRIGQATDGKSVPANLALAQNNARVAAQVAVAICRLDH
;
A
#
# COMPACT_ATOMS: atom_id res chain seq x y z
N MET A 1 -20.12 2.05 5.15
CA MET A 1 -19.35 1.96 6.41
C MET A 1 -18.85 3.35 6.72
N THR A 2 -18.91 3.82 7.98
CA THR A 2 -18.39 5.14 8.38
C THR A 2 -17.30 4.93 9.43
N PRO A 3 -16.03 5.25 9.15
CA PRO A 3 -14.96 5.10 10.13
C PRO A 3 -15.09 6.14 11.25
N VAL A 4 -14.69 5.76 12.46
CA VAL A 4 -14.41 6.72 13.53
C VAL A 4 -13.07 7.39 13.22
N LEU A 5 -13.11 8.70 13.07
CA LEU A 5 -11.93 9.52 12.83
C LEU A 5 -11.22 9.81 14.16
N SER A 6 -9.89 9.84 14.16
CA SER A 6 -9.17 10.49 15.27
C SER A 6 -9.47 11.99 15.27
N ASN A 7 -9.31 12.65 16.42
CA ASN A 7 -9.55 14.09 16.55
C ASN A 7 -8.71 14.89 15.55
N GLU A 8 -7.43 14.52 15.36
CA GLU A 8 -6.52 15.19 14.42
C GLU A 8 -7.01 15.06 12.97
N VAL A 9 -7.49 13.88 12.56
CA VAL A 9 -8.02 13.66 11.21
C VAL A 9 -9.34 14.42 11.00
N ALA A 10 -10.25 14.38 11.98
CA ALA A 10 -11.50 15.12 11.91
C ALA A 10 -11.28 16.64 11.78
N GLU A 11 -10.36 17.19 12.58
CA GLU A 11 -9.98 18.60 12.51
C GLU A 11 -9.34 18.95 11.17
N ALA A 12 -8.41 18.13 10.67
CA ALA A 12 -7.75 18.35 9.40
C ALA A 12 -8.76 18.39 8.24
N LEU A 13 -9.69 17.44 8.19
CA LEU A 13 -10.72 17.42 7.15
C LEU A 13 -11.66 18.62 7.25
N ALA A 14 -12.07 19.02 8.46
CA ALA A 14 -12.90 20.21 8.67
C ALA A 14 -12.20 21.50 8.22
N GLN A 15 -10.87 21.57 8.39
CA GLN A 15 -10.02 22.70 7.98
C GLN A 15 -9.47 22.58 6.55
N ARG A 16 -9.86 21.54 5.79
CA ARG A 16 -9.32 21.23 4.44
C ARG A 16 -7.79 21.11 4.40
N ARG A 17 -7.20 20.61 5.48
CA ARG A 17 -5.78 20.28 5.55
C ARG A 17 -5.53 18.90 4.93
N PRO A 18 -4.37 18.69 4.28
CA PRO A 18 -4.07 17.45 3.60
C PRO A 18 -3.90 16.29 4.59
N VAL A 19 -4.56 15.16 4.27
CA VAL A 19 -4.51 13.91 5.04
C VAL A 19 -3.98 12.80 4.14
N VAL A 20 -3.10 11.95 4.67
CA VAL A 20 -2.58 10.76 3.98
C VAL A 20 -2.93 9.52 4.79
N ALA A 21 -3.71 8.62 4.20
CA ALA A 21 -4.03 7.34 4.81
C ALA A 21 -2.85 6.35 4.73
N LEU A 22 -2.74 5.48 5.72
CA LEU A 22 -1.75 4.39 5.80
C LEU A 22 -2.44 3.09 6.20
N GLU A 23 -1.99 1.95 5.68
CA GLU A 23 -2.50 0.64 6.11
C GLU A 23 -1.88 0.26 7.46
N SER A 24 -2.41 -0.77 8.14
CA SER A 24 -1.79 -1.28 9.38
C SER A 24 -1.08 -2.63 9.22
N THR A 25 -1.30 -3.38 8.12
CA THR A 25 -0.66 -4.69 7.93
C THR A 25 0.86 -4.60 7.96
N ILE A 26 1.45 -3.63 7.25
CA ILE A 26 2.90 -3.42 7.17
C ILE A 26 3.55 -3.15 8.55
N PHE A 27 2.82 -2.50 9.47
CA PHE A 27 3.29 -2.14 10.81
C PHE A 27 3.02 -3.22 11.87
N SER A 28 2.12 -4.17 11.58
CA SER A 28 1.85 -5.31 12.46
C SER A 28 2.89 -6.43 12.29
N HIS A 29 2.80 -7.46 13.13
CA HIS A 29 3.58 -8.70 12.97
C HIS A 29 3.34 -9.45 11.64
N LEU A 30 2.32 -9.09 10.85
CA LEU A 30 2.04 -9.67 9.52
C LEU A 30 2.88 -9.05 8.39
N GLY A 31 3.48 -7.90 8.65
CA GLY A 31 4.25 -7.13 7.68
C GLY A 31 5.74 -7.25 7.93
N LEU A 32 6.33 -6.19 8.48
CA LEU A 32 7.73 -6.17 8.87
C LEU A 32 7.97 -6.88 10.21
N PRO A 33 9.13 -7.49 10.42
CA PRO A 33 9.48 -8.03 11.73
C PRO A 33 9.75 -6.91 12.73
N SER A 34 9.53 -7.16 14.02
CA SER A 34 10.00 -6.26 15.08
C SER A 34 11.53 -6.26 15.17
N PRO A 35 12.20 -5.10 15.35
CA PRO A 35 11.65 -3.76 15.60
C PRO A 35 11.39 -2.91 14.33
N ALA A 36 11.63 -3.46 13.13
CA ALA A 36 11.52 -2.72 11.87
C ALA A 36 10.09 -2.24 11.59
N ASN A 37 9.07 -2.97 12.03
CA ASN A 37 7.68 -2.53 11.91
C ASN A 37 7.37 -1.21 12.64
N ALA A 38 7.94 -1.03 13.84
CA ALA A 38 7.85 0.22 14.59
C ALA A 38 8.61 1.36 13.93
N GLN A 39 9.80 1.06 13.39
CA GLN A 39 10.60 2.02 12.63
C GLN A 39 9.84 2.47 11.36
N ALA A 40 9.20 1.55 10.65
CA ALA A 40 8.40 1.86 9.47
C ALA A 40 7.23 2.80 9.80
N LEU A 41 6.50 2.52 10.88
CA LEU A 41 5.42 3.36 11.36
C LEU A 41 5.94 4.77 11.64
N GLN A 42 6.98 4.90 12.47
CA GLN A 42 7.57 6.19 12.83
C GLN A 42 8.07 6.98 11.61
N GLN A 43 8.78 6.32 10.68
CA GLN A 43 9.32 6.96 9.47
C GLN A 43 8.22 7.45 8.54
N CYS A 44 7.16 6.66 8.34
CA CYS A 44 6.02 7.05 7.50
C CYS A 44 5.24 8.23 8.12
N LEU A 45 4.94 8.16 9.43
CA LEU A 45 4.28 9.26 10.15
C LEU A 45 5.11 10.54 10.06
N ALA A 46 6.42 10.46 10.30
CA ALA A 46 7.32 11.61 10.23
C ALA A 46 7.41 12.20 8.82
N ALA A 47 7.52 11.36 7.78
CA ALA A 47 7.57 11.82 6.39
C ALA A 47 6.31 12.60 5.98
N ILE A 48 5.13 12.13 6.40
CA ILE A 48 3.85 12.80 6.14
C ILE A 48 3.78 14.13 6.90
N ARG A 49 4.12 14.12 8.20
CA ARG A 49 4.10 15.32 9.05
C ARG A 49 5.07 16.41 8.57
N HIS A 50 6.26 16.02 8.09
CA HIS A 50 7.26 16.97 7.58
C HIS A 50 6.76 17.75 6.36
N ALA A 51 5.87 17.17 5.56
CA ALA A 51 5.22 17.83 4.44
C ALA A 51 3.96 18.63 4.84
N GLY A 52 3.69 18.79 6.15
CA GLY A 52 2.53 19.53 6.66
C GLY A 52 1.20 18.77 6.58
N CYS A 53 1.25 17.47 6.34
CA CYS A 53 0.07 16.61 6.23
C CYS A 53 -0.23 15.89 7.56
N VAL A 54 -1.49 15.47 7.74
CA VAL A 54 -1.90 14.62 8.85
C VAL A 54 -1.89 13.15 8.41
N PRO A 55 -1.12 12.26 9.07
CA PRO A 55 -1.16 10.84 8.78
C PRO A 55 -2.40 10.18 9.42
N ALA A 56 -3.02 9.24 8.71
CA ALA A 56 -4.21 8.52 9.17
C ALA A 56 -4.05 7.01 8.99
N VAL A 57 -3.53 6.31 10.00
CA VAL A 57 -3.44 4.84 9.99
C VAL A 57 -4.85 4.24 10.06
N THR A 58 -5.16 3.31 9.17
CA THR A 58 -6.45 2.60 9.14
C THR A 58 -6.36 1.31 9.94
N ALA A 59 -7.40 0.97 10.68
CA ALA A 59 -7.47 -0.27 11.46
C ALA A 59 -8.92 -0.65 11.75
N VAL A 60 -9.14 -1.89 12.19
CA VAL A 60 -10.35 -2.27 12.95
C VAL A 60 -9.90 -2.59 14.37
N ILE A 61 -10.32 -1.81 15.36
CA ILE A 61 -9.95 -1.98 16.77
C ILE A 61 -11.22 -2.15 17.59
N ASP A 62 -11.31 -3.24 18.36
CA ASP A 62 -12.49 -3.59 19.17
C ASP A 62 -13.80 -3.58 18.35
N GLY A 63 -13.74 -4.02 17.09
CA GLY A 63 -14.86 -3.97 16.14
C GLY A 63 -15.20 -2.58 15.61
N VAL A 64 -14.40 -1.56 15.88
CA VAL A 64 -14.59 -0.20 15.38
C VAL A 64 -13.64 0.05 14.22
N VAL A 65 -14.20 0.47 13.08
CA VAL A 65 -13.38 0.90 11.94
C VAL A 65 -12.79 2.27 12.26
N ARG A 66 -11.46 2.41 12.13
CA ARG A 66 -10.69 3.60 12.49
C ARG A 66 -10.02 4.19 11.25
N LEU A 67 -10.05 5.52 11.15
CA LEU A 67 -9.23 6.29 10.23
C LEU A 67 -8.45 7.35 11.03
N GLY A 68 -7.17 7.08 11.26
CA GLY A 68 -6.39 7.76 12.28
C GLY A 68 -6.43 7.00 13.60
N ILE A 69 -5.28 6.98 14.27
CA ILE A 69 -5.07 6.37 15.58
C ILE A 69 -4.33 7.36 16.48
N ASP A 70 -4.51 7.21 17.78
CA ASP A 70 -3.76 7.97 18.76
C ASP A 70 -2.41 7.31 19.05
N GLU A 71 -1.45 8.07 19.58
CA GLU A 71 -0.12 7.56 19.93
C GLU A 71 -0.19 6.41 20.95
N SER A 72 -1.18 6.45 21.85
CA SER A 72 -1.46 5.39 22.81
C SER A 72 -1.87 4.07 22.16
N GLU A 73 -2.39 4.10 20.92
CA GLU A 73 -2.81 2.94 20.16
C GLU A 73 -1.66 2.34 19.32
N HIS A 74 -0.49 2.99 19.23
CA HIS A 74 0.65 2.51 18.43
C HIS A 74 1.07 1.10 18.84
N GLN A 75 1.18 0.80 20.14
CA GLN A 75 1.55 -0.54 20.60
C GLN A 75 0.56 -1.62 20.14
N ARG A 76 -0.72 -1.26 19.99
CA ARG A 76 -1.75 -2.16 19.48
C ARG A 76 -1.52 -2.47 18.00
N ILE A 77 -1.18 -1.45 17.20
CA ILE A 77 -0.84 -1.62 15.78
C ILE A 77 0.39 -2.51 15.57
N LEU A 78 1.40 -2.40 16.44
CA LEU A 78 2.61 -3.20 16.37
C LEU A 78 2.42 -4.66 16.81
N GLY A 79 1.27 -4.97 17.41
CA GLY A 79 0.99 -6.25 18.06
C GLY A 79 0.47 -7.36 17.13
N ALA A 80 -0.03 -8.41 17.79
CA ALA A 80 -0.74 -9.52 17.15
C ALA A 80 -2.06 -9.03 16.57
N ALA A 81 -2.40 -9.49 15.38
CA ALA A 81 -3.47 -8.95 14.55
C ALA A 81 -4.07 -10.02 13.66
N ARG A 82 -5.35 -9.84 13.29
CA ARG A 82 -5.94 -10.57 12.17
C ARG A 82 -5.80 -9.73 10.90
N LYS A 83 -5.42 -10.34 9.78
CA LYS A 83 -5.37 -9.64 8.49
C LYS A 83 -6.80 -9.30 8.04
N VAL A 84 -7.05 -8.05 7.67
CA VAL A 84 -8.35 -7.55 7.22
C VAL A 84 -8.22 -6.98 5.81
N ALA A 85 -8.68 -7.74 4.81
CA ALA A 85 -9.02 -7.19 3.51
C ALA A 85 -10.42 -6.57 3.55
N GLU A 86 -10.85 -5.93 2.46
CA GLU A 86 -12.12 -5.18 2.44
C GLU A 86 -13.33 -6.05 2.84
N ARG A 87 -13.41 -7.27 2.29
CA ARG A 87 -14.46 -8.25 2.63
C ARG A 87 -14.51 -8.62 4.13
N ASP A 88 -13.37 -8.51 4.81
CA ASP A 88 -13.23 -8.93 6.21
C ASP A 88 -13.67 -7.81 7.17
N ILE A 89 -13.82 -6.56 6.70
CA ILE A 89 -14.17 -5.42 7.56
C ILE A 89 -15.51 -5.67 8.26
N ALA A 90 -16.56 -6.04 7.52
CA ALA A 90 -17.89 -6.27 8.10
C ALA A 90 -17.87 -7.40 9.14
N VAL A 91 -17.05 -8.43 8.90
CA VAL A 91 -16.87 -9.56 9.81
C VAL A 91 -16.13 -9.11 11.07
N ALA A 92 -15.03 -8.36 10.93
CA ALA A 92 -14.24 -7.84 12.04
C ALA A 92 -15.05 -6.93 12.95
N VAL A 93 -15.93 -6.10 12.37
CA VAL A 93 -16.88 -5.25 13.11
C VAL A 93 -17.92 -6.10 13.85
N ALA A 94 -18.63 -6.98 13.13
CA ALA A 94 -19.72 -7.78 13.70
C ALA A 94 -19.24 -8.71 14.82
N GLN A 95 -18.04 -9.26 14.68
CA GLN A 95 -17.43 -10.16 15.66
C GLN A 95 -16.58 -9.43 16.71
N ARG A 96 -16.48 -8.10 16.65
CA ARG A 96 -15.68 -7.27 17.56
C ARG A 96 -14.25 -7.79 17.71
N TRP A 97 -13.55 -7.98 16.59
CA TRP A 97 -12.15 -8.36 16.63
C TRP A 97 -11.35 -7.31 17.40
N ASP A 98 -10.47 -7.77 18.29
CA ASP A 98 -9.59 -6.95 19.12
C ASP A 98 -8.70 -6.05 18.24
N PHE A 99 -8.00 -6.64 17.27
CA PHE A 99 -7.27 -5.92 16.25
C PHE A 99 -7.31 -6.61 14.88
N GLY A 100 -7.87 -5.90 13.91
CA GLY A 100 -7.80 -6.17 12.49
C GLY A 100 -6.82 -5.23 11.80
N ALA A 101 -5.67 -5.75 11.40
CA ALA A 101 -4.69 -5.03 10.60
C ALA A 101 -5.16 -4.95 9.14
N THR A 102 -5.43 -3.74 8.68
CA THR A 102 -6.00 -3.49 7.35
C THR A 102 -4.94 -3.66 6.27
N THR A 103 -5.29 -4.34 5.18
CA THR A 103 -4.49 -4.39 3.94
C THR A 103 -4.75 -3.15 3.10
N VAL A 104 -4.08 -3.02 1.95
CA VAL A 104 -4.36 -2.01 0.92
C VAL A 104 -5.85 -1.93 0.58
N SER A 105 -6.51 -3.04 0.20
CA SER A 105 -7.95 -3.00 -0.14
C SER A 105 -8.82 -2.40 0.97
N ALA A 106 -8.58 -2.80 2.22
CA ALA A 106 -9.36 -2.29 3.36
C ALA A 106 -9.02 -0.83 3.67
N ALA A 107 -7.74 -0.47 3.63
CA ALA A 107 -7.28 0.89 3.89
C ALA A 107 -7.81 1.88 2.87
N VAL A 108 -7.82 1.52 1.58
CA VAL A 108 -8.38 2.34 0.49
C VAL A 108 -9.89 2.55 0.67
N ALA A 109 -10.64 1.49 0.99
CA ALA A 109 -12.08 1.58 1.26
C ALA A 109 -12.39 2.48 2.47
N ILE A 110 -11.60 2.36 3.54
CA ILE A 110 -11.72 3.17 4.77
C ILE A 110 -11.37 4.64 4.50
N ALA A 111 -10.28 4.89 3.78
CA ALA A 111 -9.84 6.24 3.42
C ALA A 111 -10.93 6.96 2.62
N ALA A 112 -11.45 6.34 1.56
CA ALA A 112 -12.52 6.91 0.75
C ALA A 112 -13.79 7.17 1.57
N SER A 113 -14.20 6.22 2.42
CA SER A 113 -15.38 6.35 3.29
C SER A 113 -15.23 7.45 4.34
N GLY A 114 -13.99 7.81 4.71
CA GLY A 114 -13.66 8.89 5.61
C GLY A 114 -13.27 10.21 4.93
N GLY A 115 -13.42 10.31 3.60
CA GLY A 115 -13.13 11.54 2.84
C GLY A 115 -11.65 11.82 2.58
N VAL A 116 -10.78 10.83 2.71
CA VAL A 116 -9.34 10.94 2.42
C VAL A 116 -9.04 10.38 1.04
N SER A 117 -8.42 11.19 0.17
CA SER A 117 -8.20 10.87 -1.25
C SER A 117 -6.79 10.38 -1.58
N VAL A 118 -5.91 10.24 -0.58
CA VAL A 118 -4.53 9.77 -0.78
C VAL A 118 -4.17 8.70 0.25
N PHE A 119 -3.54 7.63 -0.22
CA PHE A 119 -3.11 6.49 0.57
C PHE A 119 -1.68 6.10 0.20
N ALA A 120 -0.86 5.73 1.19
CA ALA A 120 0.49 5.22 0.97
C ALA A 120 0.67 3.82 1.55
N THR A 121 1.37 2.97 0.82
CA THR A 121 1.83 1.64 1.24
C THR A 121 3.25 1.40 0.74
N GLY A 122 3.89 0.33 1.19
CA GLY A 122 5.10 -0.15 0.55
C GLY A 122 4.83 -0.63 -0.88
N GLY A 123 3.90 -1.55 -1.06
CA GLY A 123 3.66 -2.22 -2.34
C GLY A 123 2.28 -2.86 -2.35
N ILE A 124 1.54 -2.72 -3.44
CA ILE A 124 0.21 -3.33 -3.56
C ILE A 124 0.32 -4.85 -3.74
N GLY A 125 -0.77 -5.57 -3.46
CA GLY A 125 -1.01 -6.88 -4.05
C GLY A 125 -1.28 -6.77 -5.56
N GLY A 126 -1.59 -7.88 -6.20
CA GLY A 126 -1.83 -7.90 -7.63
C GLY A 126 -2.27 -9.27 -8.12
N VAL A 127 -2.05 -9.52 -9.39
CA VAL A 127 -2.29 -10.83 -9.99
C VAL A 127 -1.17 -11.77 -9.57
N HIS A 128 -1.51 -12.93 -9.00
CA HIS A 128 -0.52 -13.94 -8.65
C HIS A 128 -0.08 -14.74 -9.89
N ARG A 129 1.14 -15.26 -9.86
CA ARG A 129 1.65 -16.19 -10.89
C ARG A 129 0.81 -17.47 -10.86
N GLY A 130 0.36 -17.93 -12.03
CA GLY A 130 -0.56 -19.08 -12.15
C GLY A 130 -2.04 -18.76 -11.92
N SER A 131 -2.40 -17.48 -11.79
CA SER A 131 -3.79 -17.03 -11.60
C SER A 131 -4.75 -17.45 -12.73
N GLU A 132 -4.24 -17.74 -13.92
CA GLU A 132 -5.03 -18.31 -15.02
C GLU A 132 -5.62 -19.69 -14.70
N ILE A 133 -5.06 -20.39 -13.70
CA ILE A 133 -5.59 -21.66 -13.18
C ILE A 133 -6.26 -21.44 -11.82
N THR A 134 -5.63 -20.66 -10.93
CA THR A 134 -6.04 -20.57 -9.52
C THR A 134 -7.10 -19.51 -9.24
N GLY A 135 -7.22 -18.50 -10.09
CA GLY A 135 -8.02 -17.30 -9.83
C GLY A 135 -7.47 -16.41 -8.70
N ASP A 136 -6.23 -16.61 -8.26
CA ASP A 136 -5.63 -15.86 -7.14
C ASP A 136 -5.25 -14.43 -7.58
N ILE A 137 -6.17 -13.49 -7.34
CA ILE A 137 -6.04 -12.08 -7.67
C ILE A 137 -6.34 -11.25 -6.42
N SER A 138 -5.45 -10.33 -6.08
CA SER A 138 -5.62 -9.48 -4.90
C SER A 138 -6.85 -8.56 -5.03
N ALA A 139 -7.63 -8.47 -3.96
CA ALA A 139 -8.72 -7.50 -3.81
C ALA A 139 -8.24 -6.04 -3.84
N ASP A 140 -6.93 -5.80 -3.73
CA ASP A 140 -6.36 -4.45 -3.83
C ASP A 140 -6.66 -3.81 -5.20
N LEU A 141 -6.66 -4.63 -6.28
CA LEU A 141 -6.93 -4.13 -7.63
C LEU A 141 -8.37 -3.62 -7.76
N ASP A 142 -9.32 -4.38 -7.21
CA ASP A 142 -10.73 -4.03 -7.20
C ASP A 142 -11.00 -2.78 -6.34
N ALA A 143 -10.40 -2.70 -5.15
CA ALA A 143 -10.52 -1.52 -4.29
C ALA A 143 -10.01 -0.25 -4.97
N ILE A 144 -8.86 -0.31 -5.67
CA ILE A 144 -8.34 0.86 -6.41
C ILE A 144 -9.28 1.24 -7.59
N ALA A 145 -9.97 0.28 -8.19
CA ALA A 145 -10.95 0.54 -9.25
C ALA A 145 -12.22 1.26 -8.77
N HIS A 146 -12.59 1.07 -7.50
CA HIS A 146 -13.90 1.44 -6.96
C HIS A 146 -13.85 2.50 -5.85
N TYR A 147 -12.68 2.95 -5.44
CA TYR A 147 -12.53 4.05 -4.50
C TYR A 147 -11.66 5.19 -5.06
N PRO A 148 -12.09 6.47 -4.96
CA PRO A 148 -11.41 7.61 -5.58
C PRO A 148 -10.20 8.06 -4.74
N VAL A 149 -9.24 7.15 -4.59
CA VAL A 149 -8.04 7.32 -3.78
C VAL A 149 -6.81 7.14 -4.67
N VAL A 150 -5.86 8.07 -4.59
CA VAL A 150 -4.52 7.88 -5.15
C VAL A 150 -3.75 6.94 -4.23
N THR A 151 -3.46 5.75 -4.74
CA THR A 151 -2.65 4.73 -4.05
C THR A 151 -1.20 4.88 -4.46
N VAL A 152 -0.34 5.27 -3.52
CA VAL A 152 1.10 5.46 -3.73
C VAL A 152 1.85 4.23 -3.24
N SER A 153 2.62 3.60 -4.13
CA SER A 153 3.37 2.39 -3.80
C SER A 153 4.65 2.23 -4.63
N ALA A 154 5.54 1.32 -4.24
CA ALA A 154 6.68 0.90 -5.03
C ALA A 154 6.29 -0.16 -6.09
N GLY A 155 5.18 0.09 -6.79
CA GLY A 155 4.54 -0.87 -7.67
C GLY A 155 3.84 -1.99 -6.89
N ALA A 156 3.78 -3.17 -7.49
CA ALA A 156 3.28 -4.40 -6.87
C ALA A 156 4.45 -5.23 -6.30
N LYS A 157 4.16 -6.04 -5.28
CA LYS A 157 5.18 -6.92 -4.65
C LYS A 157 5.84 -7.83 -5.70
N ALA A 158 7.17 -7.94 -5.67
CA ALA A 158 7.99 -8.55 -6.73
C ALA A 158 7.68 -10.03 -7.07
N PHE A 159 7.06 -10.78 -6.16
CA PHE A 159 6.70 -12.18 -6.39
C PHE A 159 5.41 -12.38 -7.19
N LEU A 160 4.71 -11.29 -7.53
CA LEU A 160 3.49 -11.30 -8.31
C LEU A 160 3.77 -11.37 -9.82
N ASP A 161 2.71 -11.57 -10.60
CA ASP A 161 2.73 -11.44 -12.06
C ASP A 161 2.49 -9.97 -12.42
N LEU A 162 3.59 -9.23 -12.59
CA LEU A 162 3.54 -7.79 -12.84
C LEU A 162 2.94 -7.45 -14.21
N PRO A 163 3.27 -8.14 -15.32
CA PRO A 163 2.60 -7.94 -16.60
C PRO A 163 1.09 -8.12 -16.50
N ARG A 164 0.60 -9.23 -15.92
CA ARG A 164 -0.84 -9.45 -15.76
C ARG A 164 -1.49 -8.45 -14.81
N THR A 165 -0.76 -7.95 -13.81
CA THR A 165 -1.27 -6.90 -12.92
C THR A 165 -1.54 -5.60 -13.69
N LEU A 166 -0.66 -5.22 -14.62
CA LEU A 166 -0.88 -4.06 -15.49
C LEU A 166 -2.05 -4.28 -16.47
N GLU A 167 -2.11 -5.44 -17.12
CA GLU A 167 -3.23 -5.83 -17.99
C GLU A 167 -4.58 -5.81 -17.25
N TYR A 168 -4.57 -6.24 -15.98
CA TYR A 168 -5.77 -6.18 -15.15
C TYR A 168 -6.20 -4.73 -14.92
N PHE A 169 -5.28 -3.85 -14.50
CA PHE A 169 -5.57 -2.42 -14.30
C PHE A 169 -6.06 -1.73 -15.57
N GLU A 170 -5.47 -2.05 -16.72
CA GLU A 170 -5.97 -1.58 -18.02
C GLU A 170 -7.43 -2.01 -18.22
N THR A 171 -7.72 -3.30 -18.01
CA THR A 171 -9.06 -3.87 -18.17
C THR A 171 -10.11 -3.21 -17.28
N ILE A 172 -9.79 -2.95 -16.00
CA ILE A 172 -10.72 -2.33 -15.05
C ILE A 172 -10.74 -0.79 -15.15
N GLY A 173 -9.88 -0.20 -15.97
CA GLY A 173 -9.84 1.24 -16.25
C GLY A 173 -9.20 2.09 -15.16
N VAL A 174 -8.23 1.53 -14.43
CA VAL A 174 -7.45 2.25 -13.41
C VAL A 174 -6.21 2.87 -14.06
N PRO A 175 -6.02 4.20 -14.00
CA PRO A 175 -4.78 4.82 -14.44
C PRO A 175 -3.58 4.37 -13.58
N VAL A 176 -2.52 3.94 -14.25
CA VAL A 176 -1.23 3.59 -13.63
C VAL A 176 -0.18 4.61 -14.06
N LEU A 177 0.37 5.33 -13.09
CA LEU A 177 1.26 6.47 -13.28
C LEU A 177 2.66 6.19 -12.72
N GLY A 178 3.71 6.51 -13.47
CA GLY A 178 5.10 6.50 -13.02
C GLY A 178 5.55 7.87 -12.53
N TRP A 179 6.04 7.95 -11.29
CA TRP A 179 6.55 9.20 -10.71
C TRP A 179 7.96 9.50 -11.25
N GLN A 180 8.03 10.33 -12.30
CA GLN A 180 9.28 10.75 -12.96
C GLN A 180 10.07 9.59 -13.62
N HIS A 181 9.36 8.53 -14.01
CA HIS A 181 9.94 7.38 -14.72
C HIS A 181 8.90 6.73 -15.65
N ASP A 182 9.36 5.89 -16.57
CA ASP A 182 8.56 5.22 -17.59
C ASP A 182 8.57 3.68 -17.51
N TRP A 183 9.10 3.10 -16.44
CA TRP A 183 9.08 1.66 -16.14
C TRP A 183 8.25 1.32 -14.90
N PHE A 184 7.65 0.14 -14.81
CA PHE A 184 6.91 -0.30 -13.63
C PHE A 184 7.89 -0.81 -12.55
N PRO A 185 7.89 -0.26 -11.32
CA PRO A 185 8.77 -0.73 -10.24
C PRO A 185 8.37 -2.12 -9.73
N ALA A 186 9.35 -2.92 -9.32
CA ALA A 186 9.15 -4.26 -8.76
C ALA A 186 9.51 -4.28 -7.27
N PHE A 187 8.93 -3.36 -6.50
CA PHE A 187 9.07 -3.25 -5.05
C PHE A 187 10.51 -2.99 -4.58
N TYR A 188 11.36 -4.03 -4.51
CA TYR A 188 12.76 -3.94 -4.10
C TYR A 188 13.72 -3.47 -5.20
N THR A 189 13.26 -3.49 -6.46
CA THR A 189 14.01 -2.98 -7.61
C THR A 189 13.26 -1.82 -8.23
N ARG A 190 14.02 -0.85 -8.74
CA ARG A 190 13.48 0.36 -9.35
C ARG A 190 12.70 0.06 -10.61
N SER A 191 13.09 -0.98 -11.34
CA SER A 191 12.49 -1.38 -12.62
C SER A 191 12.26 -2.89 -12.68
N SER A 192 11.10 -3.27 -13.20
CA SER A 192 10.78 -4.64 -13.65
C SER A 192 11.14 -4.90 -15.12
N GLY A 193 11.63 -3.88 -15.83
CA GLY A 193 11.78 -3.91 -17.29
C GLY A 193 10.48 -3.70 -18.08
N ILE A 194 9.33 -3.65 -17.41
CA ILE A 194 8.02 -3.42 -18.04
C ILE A 194 7.78 -1.91 -18.15
N LYS A 195 7.29 -1.45 -19.30
CA LYS A 195 6.94 -0.04 -19.50
C LYS A 195 5.65 0.31 -18.75
N ILE A 196 5.61 1.46 -18.09
CA ILE A 196 4.40 1.98 -17.46
C ILE A 196 3.56 2.77 -18.49
N PRO A 197 2.21 2.75 -18.42
CA PRO A 197 1.38 3.40 -19.43
C PRO A 197 1.55 4.93 -19.49
N HIS A 198 1.69 5.57 -18.33
CA HIS A 198 1.76 7.03 -18.21
C HIS A 198 2.84 7.44 -17.23
N ARG A 199 3.63 8.44 -17.61
CA ARG A 199 4.62 9.09 -16.74
C ARG A 199 4.08 10.45 -16.31
N VAL A 200 4.30 10.82 -15.06
CA VAL A 200 3.99 12.14 -14.51
C VAL A 200 5.24 12.78 -13.92
N GLU A 201 5.34 14.11 -13.97
CA GLU A 201 6.53 14.82 -13.47
C GLU A 201 6.36 15.38 -12.05
N GLY A 202 5.12 15.53 -11.58
CA GLY A 202 4.87 16.12 -10.26
C GLY A 202 3.45 15.94 -9.72
N ALA A 203 3.28 16.38 -8.47
CA ALA A 203 2.06 16.17 -7.69
C ALA A 203 0.82 16.87 -8.28
N ASP A 204 0.99 18.06 -8.88
CA ASP A 204 -0.10 18.81 -9.49
C ASP A 204 -0.72 18.06 -10.68
N GLU A 205 0.09 17.31 -11.42
CA GLU A 205 -0.38 16.48 -12.54
C GLU A 205 -1.22 15.31 -12.02
N VAL A 206 -0.76 14.63 -10.96
CA VAL A 206 -1.51 13.55 -10.29
C VAL A 206 -2.86 14.07 -9.76
N ALA A 207 -2.87 15.24 -9.11
CA ALA A 207 -4.10 15.86 -8.60
C ALA A 207 -5.10 16.16 -9.74
N LYS A 208 -4.63 16.70 -10.86
CA LYS A 208 -5.46 16.95 -12.05
C LYS A 208 -5.98 15.67 -12.69
N ILE A 209 -5.18 14.60 -12.76
CA ILE A 209 -5.61 13.29 -13.27
C ILE A 209 -6.75 12.74 -12.40
N LEU A 210 -6.58 12.76 -11.07
CA LEU A 210 -7.63 12.32 -10.16
C LEU A 210 -8.91 13.15 -10.37
N ALA A 211 -8.80 14.48 -10.47
CA ALA A 211 -9.96 15.37 -10.66
C ALA A 211 -10.70 15.16 -11.99
N ASN A 212 -10.02 14.69 -13.03
CA ASN A 212 -10.59 14.49 -14.38
C ASN A 212 -10.96 13.03 -14.69
N ARG A 213 -11.02 12.16 -13.68
CA ARG A 213 -11.48 10.77 -13.84
C ARG A 213 -12.90 10.72 -14.43
N SER A 214 -13.11 9.82 -15.39
CA SER A 214 -14.42 9.64 -16.03
C SER A 214 -15.42 8.92 -15.13
N ARG A 215 -14.93 8.02 -14.27
CA ARG A 215 -15.71 7.31 -13.25
C ARG A 215 -15.46 7.99 -11.89
N PRO A 216 -16.49 8.57 -11.25
CA PRO A 216 -16.33 9.33 -10.00
C PRO A 216 -15.69 8.55 -8.85
N ASN A 217 -15.80 7.22 -8.88
CA ASN A 217 -15.29 6.34 -7.84
C ASN A 217 -13.95 5.69 -8.19
N THR A 218 -13.37 5.89 -9.37
CA THR A 218 -12.12 5.21 -9.74
C THR A 218 -10.91 5.93 -9.15
N GLY A 219 -10.01 5.16 -8.54
CA GLY A 219 -8.75 5.63 -8.00
C GLY A 219 -7.65 5.69 -9.05
N VAL A 220 -6.42 5.89 -8.57
CA VAL A 220 -5.22 5.98 -9.40
C VAL A 220 -4.10 5.22 -8.69
N LEU A 221 -3.33 4.41 -9.42
CA LEU A 221 -2.08 3.86 -8.91
C LEU A 221 -0.94 4.81 -9.30
N LEU A 222 -0.25 5.38 -8.33
CA LEU A 222 0.98 6.13 -8.52
C LEU A 222 2.17 5.29 -8.04
N THR A 223 3.00 4.85 -8.97
CA THR A 223 4.19 4.07 -8.64
C THR A 223 5.39 4.98 -8.41
N VAL A 224 6.10 4.73 -7.31
CA VAL A 224 7.29 5.46 -6.90
C VAL A 224 8.42 4.46 -6.69
N PRO A 225 9.54 4.54 -7.41
CA PRO A 225 10.59 3.54 -7.30
C PRO A 225 11.29 3.66 -5.95
N ILE A 226 11.79 2.54 -5.43
CA ILE A 226 12.69 2.52 -4.27
C ILE A 226 13.86 3.50 -4.48
N PRO A 227 14.34 4.21 -3.43
CA PRO A 227 15.54 5.04 -3.54
C PRO A 227 16.73 4.24 -4.10
N ILE A 228 17.58 4.89 -4.89
CA ILE A 228 18.68 4.22 -5.62
C ILE A 228 19.67 3.55 -4.67
N GLU A 229 19.91 4.16 -3.52
CA GLU A 229 20.79 3.68 -2.46
C GLU A 229 20.23 2.48 -1.69
N ALA A 230 18.94 2.20 -1.82
CA ALA A 230 18.24 1.12 -1.13
C ALA A 230 17.83 -0.03 -2.05
N GLU A 231 18.08 0.10 -3.36
CA GLU A 231 17.77 -0.92 -4.36
C GLU A 231 18.55 -2.21 -4.11
N LEU A 232 17.87 -3.35 -4.26
CA LEU A 232 18.49 -4.67 -4.18
C LEU A 232 18.98 -5.13 -5.55
N ASP A 233 19.96 -6.04 -5.57
CA ASP A 233 20.44 -6.65 -6.81
C ASP A 233 19.32 -7.45 -7.49
N ALA A 234 18.91 -7.00 -8.68
CA ALA A 234 17.80 -7.58 -9.42
C ALA A 234 18.05 -9.04 -9.84
N THR A 235 19.29 -9.36 -10.25
CA THR A 235 19.63 -10.71 -10.72
C THR A 235 19.56 -11.72 -9.58
N ASN A 236 20.03 -11.35 -8.39
CA ASN A 236 19.90 -12.16 -7.19
C ASN A 236 18.43 -12.32 -6.79
N LEU A 237 17.65 -11.23 -6.82
CA LEU A 237 16.25 -11.27 -6.40
C LEU A 237 15.39 -12.17 -7.29
N ASP A 238 15.58 -12.13 -8.61
CA ASP A 238 14.82 -12.98 -9.55
C ASP A 238 15.05 -14.47 -9.31
N HIS A 239 16.31 -14.89 -9.07
CA HIS A 239 16.62 -16.28 -8.72
C HIS A 239 15.97 -16.69 -7.39
N VAL A 240 16.06 -15.83 -6.37
CA VAL A 240 15.46 -16.08 -5.06
C VAL A 240 13.94 -16.20 -5.15
N LEU A 241 13.30 -15.34 -5.93
CA LEU A 241 11.86 -15.35 -6.16
C LEU A 241 11.41 -16.61 -6.87
N ALA A 242 12.11 -17.02 -7.93
CA ALA A 242 11.81 -18.25 -8.66
C ALA A 242 11.91 -19.47 -7.73
N GLN A 243 12.98 -19.55 -6.93
CA GLN A 243 13.15 -20.63 -5.96
C GLN A 243 12.08 -20.60 -4.86
N ALA A 244 11.79 -19.44 -4.28
CA ALA A 244 10.81 -19.31 -3.20
C ALA A 244 9.39 -19.71 -3.65
N LEU A 245 9.02 -19.41 -4.89
CA LEU A 245 7.73 -19.84 -5.45
C LEU A 245 7.70 -21.34 -5.73
N SER A 246 8.78 -21.90 -6.28
CA SER A 246 8.91 -23.36 -6.43
C SER A 246 8.80 -24.08 -5.09
N ASP A 247 9.39 -23.51 -4.03
CA ASP A 247 9.32 -24.06 -2.67
C ASP A 247 7.88 -23.98 -2.12
N CYS A 248 7.15 -22.87 -2.34
CA CYS A 248 5.73 -22.75 -2.01
C CYS A 248 4.89 -23.83 -2.69
N ASP A 249 5.16 -24.09 -3.97
CA ASP A 249 4.42 -25.08 -4.75
C ASP A 249 4.65 -26.49 -4.23
N ALA A 250 5.90 -26.85 -3.98
CA ALA A 250 6.30 -28.13 -3.41
C ALA A 250 5.74 -28.34 -1.98
N ALA A 251 5.67 -27.28 -1.18
CA ALA A 251 5.14 -27.32 0.18
C ALA A 251 3.60 -27.19 0.27
N GLY A 252 2.90 -27.03 -0.85
CA GLY A 252 1.44 -26.86 -0.87
C GLY A 252 0.97 -25.53 -0.23
N ILE A 253 1.83 -24.53 -0.10
CA ILE A 253 1.50 -23.23 0.46
C ILE A 253 0.71 -22.43 -0.58
N ARG A 254 -0.52 -22.01 -0.23
CA ARG A 254 -1.44 -21.30 -1.14
C ARG A 254 -2.10 -20.10 -0.45
N GLY A 255 -2.66 -19.19 -1.24
CA GLY A 255 -3.42 -18.02 -0.78
C GLY A 255 -2.63 -17.16 0.21
N ALA A 256 -3.24 -16.82 1.35
CA ALA A 256 -2.68 -15.89 2.33
C ALA A 256 -1.32 -16.33 2.92
N GLY A 257 -0.96 -17.62 2.83
CA GLY A 257 0.33 -18.15 3.30
C GLY A 257 1.52 -17.88 2.38
N VAL A 258 1.28 -17.53 1.11
CA VAL A 258 2.36 -17.34 0.11
C VAL A 258 3.21 -16.11 0.44
N THR A 259 2.58 -14.97 0.75
CA THR A 259 3.30 -13.71 0.97
C THR A 259 4.29 -13.78 2.14
N PRO A 260 3.91 -14.23 3.36
CA PRO A 260 4.86 -14.34 4.46
C PRO A 260 6.01 -15.31 4.16
N PHE A 261 5.73 -16.42 3.47
CA PHE A 261 6.75 -17.40 3.10
C PHE A 261 7.79 -16.80 2.14
N VAL A 262 7.33 -16.18 1.05
CA VAL A 262 8.24 -15.60 0.04
C VAL A 262 9.05 -14.45 0.63
N LEU A 263 8.45 -13.58 1.44
CA LEU A 263 9.19 -12.50 2.12
C LEU A 263 10.25 -13.04 3.08
N GLY A 264 9.97 -14.15 3.78
CA GLY A 264 10.95 -14.84 4.62
C GLY A 264 12.15 -15.36 3.83
N ARG A 265 11.92 -15.98 2.67
CA ARG A 265 13.00 -16.47 1.77
C ARG A 265 13.84 -15.32 1.22
N ILE A 266 13.21 -14.21 0.83
CA ILE A 266 13.93 -12.99 0.40
C ILE A 266 14.77 -12.44 1.55
N GLY A 267 14.23 -12.39 2.78
CA GLY A 267 14.99 -11.95 3.95
C GLY A 267 16.26 -12.77 4.19
N GLN A 268 16.17 -14.10 4.08
CA GLN A 268 17.33 -14.99 4.20
C GLN A 268 18.34 -14.79 3.08
N ALA A 269 17.88 -14.74 1.83
CA ALA A 269 18.79 -14.67 0.68
C ALA A 269 19.43 -13.29 0.46
N THR A 270 18.92 -12.26 1.13
CA THR A 270 19.45 -10.89 1.08
C THR A 270 20.29 -10.55 2.30
N ASP A 271 20.62 -11.52 3.17
CA ASP A 271 21.29 -11.30 4.46
C ASP A 271 20.59 -10.20 5.29
N GLY A 272 19.26 -10.17 5.24
CA GLY A 272 18.42 -9.19 5.92
C GLY A 272 18.30 -7.82 5.23
N LYS A 273 18.96 -7.56 4.09
CA LYS A 273 18.90 -6.27 3.37
C LYS A 273 17.50 -5.92 2.85
N SER A 274 16.60 -6.88 2.70
CA SER A 274 15.21 -6.62 2.32
C SER A 274 14.43 -5.77 3.33
N VAL A 275 14.77 -5.86 4.62
CA VAL A 275 14.11 -5.07 5.67
C VAL A 275 14.43 -3.57 5.54
N PRO A 276 15.71 -3.12 5.54
CA PRO A 276 16.02 -1.70 5.34
C PRO A 276 15.57 -1.18 3.97
N ALA A 277 15.59 -2.00 2.91
CA ALA A 277 15.03 -1.63 1.61
C ALA A 277 13.52 -1.34 1.70
N ASN A 278 12.76 -2.17 2.42
CA ASN A 278 11.32 -1.98 2.64
C ASN A 278 11.02 -0.73 3.50
N LEU A 279 11.85 -0.43 4.49
CA LEU A 279 11.77 0.81 5.26
C LEU A 279 11.96 2.04 4.36
N ALA A 280 13.02 2.03 3.55
CA ALA A 280 13.36 3.14 2.65
C ALA A 280 12.27 3.40 1.60
N LEU A 281 11.74 2.35 0.96
CA LEU A 281 10.65 2.51 -0.01
C LEU A 281 9.36 3.00 0.67
N ALA A 282 9.01 2.48 1.85
CA ALA A 282 7.77 2.89 2.55
C ALA A 282 7.83 4.37 2.95
N GLN A 283 8.97 4.82 3.48
CA GLN A 283 9.22 6.22 3.79
C GLN A 283 9.15 7.10 2.53
N ASN A 284 9.76 6.65 1.42
CA ASN A 284 9.75 7.39 0.17
C ASN A 284 8.33 7.54 -0.40
N ASN A 285 7.53 6.48 -0.35
CA ASN A 285 6.14 6.49 -0.80
C ASN A 285 5.29 7.43 0.07
N ALA A 286 5.46 7.39 1.40
CA ALA A 286 4.77 8.29 2.32
C ALA A 286 5.09 9.78 2.04
N ARG A 287 6.35 10.09 1.71
CA ARG A 287 6.78 11.43 1.32
C ARG A 287 6.14 11.89 0.01
N VAL A 288 6.10 11.05 -1.02
CA VAL A 288 5.46 11.39 -2.31
C VAL A 288 3.94 11.52 -2.14
N ALA A 289 3.31 10.63 -1.39
CA ALA A 289 1.89 10.71 -1.06
C ALA A 289 1.53 12.03 -0.39
N ALA A 290 2.35 12.50 0.55
CA ALA A 290 2.13 13.81 1.19
C ALA A 290 2.21 14.98 0.19
N GLN A 291 3.12 14.93 -0.79
CA GLN A 291 3.17 15.94 -1.86
C GLN A 291 1.89 15.95 -2.69
N VAL A 292 1.37 14.76 -3.04
CA VAL A 292 0.10 14.60 -3.76
C VAL A 292 -1.08 15.11 -2.95
N ALA A 293 -1.15 14.79 -1.65
CA ALA A 293 -2.22 15.27 -0.77
C ALA A 293 -2.26 16.80 -0.68
N VAL A 294 -1.08 17.45 -0.56
CA VAL A 294 -0.97 18.92 -0.61
C VAL A 294 -1.47 19.47 -1.94
N ALA A 295 -1.09 18.85 -3.06
CA ALA A 295 -1.52 19.30 -4.39
C ALA A 295 -3.03 19.18 -4.59
N ILE A 296 -3.65 18.08 -4.12
CA ILE A 296 -5.11 17.88 -4.17
C ILE A 296 -5.82 18.96 -3.35
N CYS A 297 -5.40 19.20 -2.10
CA CYS A 297 -6.03 20.25 -1.28
C CYS A 297 -5.91 21.64 -1.92
N ARG A 298 -4.79 21.96 -2.57
CA ARG A 298 -4.63 23.23 -3.31
C ARG A 298 -5.55 23.35 -4.52
N LEU A 299 -5.88 22.24 -5.19
CA LEU A 299 -6.75 22.23 -6.38
C LEU A 299 -8.23 22.43 -6.01
N ASP A 300 -8.63 22.01 -4.81
CA ASP A 300 -9.99 22.18 -4.26
C ASP A 300 -10.24 23.60 -3.71
N HIS A 301 -9.23 24.48 -3.74
CA HIS A 301 -9.27 25.90 -3.35
C HIS A 301 -9.35 26.81 -4.57
#